data_AF-A0A4S2BG84-F1
#
_entry.id   AF-A0A4S2BG84-F1
#
_cell.length_a   1.000
_cell.length_b   1.000
_cell.length_c   1.000
_cell.angle_alpha   90.00
_cell.angle_beta   90.00
_cell.angle_gamma   90.00
#
_symmetry.space_group_name_H-M   'P 1'
#
loop_
_entity.id
_entity.type
_entity.pdbx_description
1 polymer ?
#
loop_
_entity_poly.entity_id
_entity_poly.type
_entity_poly.pdbx_seq_one_letter_code
_entity_poly.pdbx_strand_id
1 'polypeptide(L)'
;MDNRNSLLATSLLGSVLLFSGPLAAETIRIGIGHQSMVTNTVSGGIVLEKLDLLNKHLPRTGKYADADYRIEFRDYDSGPPITNQMLAGKLDFGVMGDYPLIVNGAKFQATGKQQTRFIAVTGYNLKGTGNGIVVPKDSPVQSLADLAGKSLSTPVGSAAWGMTLKVLRDAGLSDKVTLVNQSPPVGAANIAAGKLDAHADFCPWSEIMEFRGTARKIYDGSEAGIPTFHGIVVRDDFAKQYPEVVEGVLKATLAAQQWISDDPRRAAEKVAEWTGVEKEVLYLYFSQGGISTMEASIKPQWVEAMKYDHALLQQEMQIPDLDFAAWIDDSYLKKAYSDMGLDYAAAVASVVSPVARAPGRKPAEIWFQDQGIVAYDSTAAMLAAEANAEASGNAINATYVYDNLTGLKLFGKAAYLVKDASGEVLAFMKKSDSEQHIAQHGGSALLTDAPVAMLD
;
A
#
# COMPACT_ATOMS: atom_id res chain seq x y z
N MET A 1 27.85 94.33 -21.60
CA MET A 1 26.66 94.93 -22.23
C MET A 1 26.25 93.98 -23.34
N ASP A 2 25.71 92.81 -22.96
CA ASP A 2 24.26 92.50 -22.88
C ASP A 2 23.72 92.21 -24.29
N ASN A 3 23.01 91.14 -24.63
CA ASN A 3 22.23 90.13 -23.92
C ASN A 3 22.13 88.88 -24.84
N ARG A 4 22.53 87.68 -24.39
CA ARG A 4 21.67 86.56 -23.92
C ARG A 4 20.69 85.95 -24.94
N ASN A 5 21.11 84.78 -25.44
CA ASN A 5 20.34 83.78 -26.18
C ASN A 5 19.18 83.20 -25.34
N SER A 6 17.99 83.09 -25.94
CA SER A 6 16.86 82.33 -25.41
C SER A 6 16.71 80.99 -26.15
N LEU A 7 17.04 79.89 -25.47
CA LEU A 7 16.68 78.52 -25.85
C LEU A 7 15.35 78.17 -25.18
N LEU A 8 14.33 77.86 -25.99
CA LEU A 8 13.08 77.26 -25.53
C LEU A 8 13.34 75.79 -25.16
N ALA A 9 13.16 75.46 -23.88
CA ALA A 9 13.08 74.08 -23.40
C ALA A 9 11.61 73.65 -23.39
N THR A 10 11.24 72.71 -24.27
CA THR A 10 9.93 72.06 -24.28
C THR A 10 10.02 70.82 -23.39
N SER A 11 9.36 70.83 -22.25
CA SER A 11 9.25 69.70 -21.32
C SER A 11 8.16 68.73 -21.80
N LEU A 12 8.57 67.58 -22.36
CA LEU A 12 7.68 66.42 -22.52
C LEU A 12 7.57 65.67 -21.18
N LEU A 13 6.44 65.84 -20.49
CA LEU A 13 6.01 64.92 -19.43
C LEU A 13 5.40 63.67 -20.09
N GLY A 14 6.21 62.61 -20.23
CA GLY A 14 5.74 61.29 -20.63
C GLY A 14 5.01 60.61 -19.48
N SER A 15 3.69 60.49 -19.57
CA SER A 15 2.88 59.70 -18.65
C SER A 15 3.12 58.21 -18.93
N VAL A 16 3.82 57.52 -18.04
CA VAL A 16 3.88 56.05 -18.02
C VAL A 16 2.56 55.53 -17.47
N LEU A 17 1.64 55.16 -18.36
CA LEU A 17 0.46 54.38 -18.00
C LEU A 17 0.91 52.94 -17.77
N LEU A 18 1.05 52.55 -16.51
CA LEU A 18 1.14 51.15 -16.09
C LEU A 18 -0.23 50.51 -16.35
N PHE A 19 -0.36 49.80 -17.47
CA PHE A 19 -1.47 48.88 -17.67
C PHE A 19 -1.28 47.67 -16.77
N SER A 20 -1.89 47.69 -15.58
CA SER A 20 -2.19 46.47 -14.82
C SER A 20 -3.34 45.75 -15.51
N GLY A 21 -3.03 44.91 -16.51
CA GLY A 21 -3.99 43.92 -16.98
C GLY A 21 -4.35 42.96 -15.83
N PRO A 22 -5.55 42.36 -15.83
CA PRO A 22 -5.88 41.34 -14.84
C PRO A 22 -4.84 40.22 -14.95
N LEU A 23 -4.15 39.89 -13.86
CA LEU A 23 -3.36 38.67 -13.80
C LEU A 23 -4.33 37.52 -14.09
N ALA A 24 -4.14 36.83 -15.20
CA ALA A 24 -4.88 35.60 -15.46
C ALA A 24 -4.60 34.64 -14.30
N ALA A 25 -5.65 34.04 -13.75
CA ALA A 25 -5.56 32.98 -12.76
C ALA A 25 -4.55 31.92 -13.24
N GLU A 26 -3.54 31.63 -12.42
CA GLU A 26 -2.59 30.55 -12.72
C GLU A 26 -3.32 29.21 -12.59
N THR A 27 -3.43 28.47 -13.69
CA THR A 27 -3.92 27.08 -13.65
C THR A 27 -2.78 26.17 -13.18
N ILE A 28 -2.91 25.62 -11.97
CA ILE A 28 -1.97 24.67 -11.39
C ILE A 28 -2.49 23.26 -11.64
N ARG A 29 -1.80 22.53 -12.53
CA ARG A 29 -2.10 21.12 -12.81
C ARG A 29 -1.47 20.23 -11.73
N ILE A 30 -2.27 19.32 -11.18
CA ILE A 30 -1.85 18.34 -10.17
C ILE A 30 -2.17 16.95 -10.70
N GLY A 31 -1.20 16.29 -11.32
CA GLY A 31 -1.31 14.91 -11.80
C GLY A 31 -0.84 13.90 -10.76
N ILE A 32 -1.71 12.98 -10.35
CA ILE A 32 -1.43 11.94 -9.34
C ILE A 32 -1.61 10.57 -9.98
N GLY A 33 -0.53 9.80 -10.08
CA GLY A 33 -0.61 8.38 -10.45
C GLY A 33 -0.74 7.51 -9.19
N HIS A 34 -1.72 6.61 -9.17
CA HIS A 34 -1.95 5.68 -8.06
C HIS A 34 -2.48 4.33 -8.56
N GLN A 35 -2.72 3.40 -7.64
CA GLN A 35 -3.21 2.05 -7.93
C GLN A 35 -4.49 1.78 -7.12
N SER A 36 -5.66 2.10 -7.65
CA SER A 36 -6.94 2.10 -6.93
C SER A 36 -7.29 0.77 -6.26
N MET A 37 -6.88 -0.35 -6.86
CA MET A 37 -7.11 -1.68 -6.30
C MET A 37 -6.08 -2.10 -5.23
N VAL A 38 -5.04 -1.30 -4.99
CA VAL A 38 -3.98 -1.59 -4.00
C VAL A 38 -4.29 -0.90 -2.69
N THR A 39 -4.61 -1.71 -1.67
CA THR A 39 -5.04 -1.25 -0.34
C THR A 39 -4.11 -0.21 0.26
N ASN A 40 -2.80 -0.40 0.16
CA ASN A 40 -1.82 0.54 0.73
C ASN A 40 -1.73 1.89 -0.01
N THR A 41 -2.27 2.03 -1.22
CA THR A 41 -2.21 3.30 -1.98
C THR A 41 -3.51 4.11 -1.92
N VAL A 42 -4.60 3.52 -1.41
CA VAL A 42 -5.94 4.15 -1.49
C VAL A 42 -5.98 5.52 -0.80
N SER A 43 -5.22 5.69 0.29
CA SER A 43 -5.12 6.92 1.06
C SER A 43 -4.35 8.04 0.35
N GLY A 44 -3.52 7.73 -0.64
CA GLY A 44 -2.85 8.70 -1.51
C GLY A 44 -3.50 8.86 -2.89
N GLY A 45 -4.60 8.13 -3.16
CA GLY A 45 -5.21 8.01 -4.48
C GLY A 45 -6.73 8.11 -4.42
N ILE A 46 -7.42 6.98 -4.63
CA ILE A 46 -8.87 6.96 -4.85
C ILE A 46 -9.68 7.53 -3.68
N VAL A 47 -9.22 7.42 -2.43
CA VAL A 47 -9.92 8.06 -1.29
C VAL A 47 -9.85 9.57 -1.40
N LEU A 48 -8.72 10.12 -1.87
CA LEU A 48 -8.57 11.57 -2.07
C LEU A 48 -9.52 12.07 -3.15
N GLU A 49 -9.63 11.31 -4.25
CA GLU A 49 -10.52 11.61 -5.36
C GLU A 49 -11.99 11.56 -4.92
N LYS A 50 -12.43 10.43 -4.37
CA LYS A 50 -13.87 10.18 -4.12
C LYS A 50 -14.43 10.95 -2.93
N LEU A 51 -13.58 11.34 -1.98
CA LEU A 51 -13.97 12.20 -0.85
C LEU A 51 -13.66 13.68 -1.07
N ASP A 52 -13.16 14.03 -2.26
CA ASP A 52 -12.78 15.40 -2.64
C ASP A 52 -11.85 16.08 -1.62
N LEU A 53 -10.86 15.32 -1.12
CA LEU A 53 -10.00 15.78 -0.02
C LEU A 53 -9.00 16.83 -0.47
N LEU A 54 -8.52 16.76 -1.72
CA LEU A 54 -7.59 17.76 -2.23
C LEU A 54 -8.21 19.16 -2.27
N ASN A 55 -9.46 19.30 -2.75
CA ASN A 55 -10.11 20.62 -2.76
C ASN A 55 -10.30 21.24 -1.37
N LYS A 56 -10.35 20.40 -0.32
CA LYS A 56 -10.46 20.84 1.09
C LYS A 56 -9.12 21.30 1.67
N HIS A 57 -7.99 20.79 1.16
CA HIS A 57 -6.67 20.99 1.76
C HIS A 57 -5.69 21.78 0.89
N LEU A 58 -6.00 22.01 -0.38
CA LEU A 58 -5.21 22.89 -1.25
C LEU A 58 -5.27 24.35 -0.77
N PRO A 59 -4.16 25.11 -0.86
CA PRO A 59 -4.13 26.49 -0.40
C PRO A 59 -5.04 27.38 -1.26
N ARG A 60 -5.77 28.30 -0.62
CA ARG A 60 -6.70 29.24 -1.28
C ARG A 60 -6.45 30.69 -0.87
N THR A 61 -5.28 30.98 -0.32
CA THR A 61 -4.91 32.28 0.23
C THR A 61 -3.56 32.73 -0.33
N GLY A 62 -3.24 34.02 -0.15
CA GLY A 62 -1.98 34.58 -0.63
C GLY A 62 -1.84 34.44 -2.14
N LYS A 63 -0.71 33.88 -2.61
CA LYS A 63 -0.44 33.65 -4.05
C LYS A 63 -1.42 32.66 -4.71
N TYR A 64 -2.23 31.94 -3.92
CA TYR A 64 -3.21 30.97 -4.41
C TYR A 64 -4.68 31.45 -4.34
N ALA A 65 -4.92 32.73 -4.01
CA ALA A 65 -6.28 33.26 -3.87
C ALA A 65 -7.13 33.07 -5.14
N ASP A 66 -6.50 33.28 -6.30
CA ASP A 66 -7.13 33.14 -7.62
C ASP A 66 -6.64 31.88 -8.38
N ALA A 67 -6.01 30.91 -7.69
CA ALA A 67 -5.48 29.72 -8.35
C ALA A 67 -6.60 28.79 -8.83
N ASP A 68 -6.49 28.34 -10.08
CA ASP A 68 -7.34 27.31 -10.66
C ASP A 68 -6.63 25.96 -10.57
N TYR A 69 -7.15 25.04 -9.76
CA TYR A 69 -6.54 23.72 -9.57
C TYR A 69 -7.17 22.71 -10.54
N ARG A 70 -6.34 22.20 -11.45
CA ARG A 70 -6.71 21.09 -12.33
C ARG A 70 -6.12 19.79 -11.80
N ILE A 71 -6.92 19.06 -11.02
CA ILE A 71 -6.54 17.79 -10.41
C ILE A 71 -6.83 16.64 -11.38
N GLU A 72 -5.82 15.80 -11.65
CA GLU A 72 -5.94 14.64 -12.51
C GLU A 72 -5.44 13.38 -11.79
N PHE A 73 -6.37 12.51 -11.40
CA PHE A 73 -6.05 11.17 -10.95
C PHE A 73 -5.88 10.24 -12.15
N ARG A 74 -4.86 9.41 -12.11
CA ARG A 74 -4.55 8.40 -13.14
C ARG A 74 -4.29 7.06 -12.46
N ASP A 75 -5.11 6.09 -12.84
CA ASP A 75 -5.05 4.75 -12.27
C ASP A 75 -4.13 3.83 -13.07
N TYR A 76 -3.38 2.98 -12.37
CA TYR A 76 -2.45 2.02 -12.97
C TYR A 76 -2.46 0.69 -12.24
N ASP A 77 -2.17 -0.37 -12.98
CA ASP A 77 -2.11 -1.73 -12.42
C ASP A 77 -0.87 -1.96 -11.53
N SER A 78 0.21 -1.20 -11.74
CA SER A 78 1.48 -1.35 -11.00
C SER A 78 2.27 -0.05 -10.94
N GLY A 79 3.30 0.00 -10.08
CA GLY A 79 4.19 1.15 -9.93
C GLY A 79 5.07 1.51 -11.14
N PRO A 80 5.66 0.55 -11.90
CA PRO A 80 6.54 0.90 -13.02
C PRO A 80 5.89 1.78 -14.11
N PRO A 81 4.63 1.56 -14.53
CA PRO A 81 3.89 2.51 -15.36
C PRO A 81 3.83 3.94 -14.79
N ILE A 82 3.61 4.09 -13.48
CA ILE A 82 3.58 5.42 -12.82
C ILE A 82 4.92 6.12 -12.99
N THR A 83 6.02 5.41 -12.72
CA THR A 83 7.39 5.94 -12.92
C THR A 83 7.64 6.39 -14.36
N ASN A 84 7.21 5.61 -15.34
CA ASN A 84 7.36 5.99 -16.76
C ASN A 84 6.56 7.26 -17.11
N GLN A 85 5.37 7.42 -16.54
CA GLN A 85 4.52 8.60 -16.77
C GLN A 85 5.05 9.84 -16.04
N MET A 86 5.67 9.69 -14.87
CA MET A 86 6.38 10.78 -14.20
C MET A 86 7.59 11.25 -15.03
N LEU A 87 8.41 10.33 -15.55
CA LEU A 87 9.55 10.64 -16.43
C LEU A 87 9.10 11.36 -17.71
N ALA A 88 7.92 10.99 -18.24
CA ALA A 88 7.30 11.65 -19.39
C ALA A 88 6.65 13.02 -19.06
N GLY A 89 6.71 13.47 -17.80
CA GLY A 89 6.10 14.73 -17.35
C GLY A 89 4.56 14.73 -17.38
N LYS A 90 3.94 13.54 -17.34
CA LYS A 90 2.48 13.40 -17.30
C LYS A 90 1.94 13.39 -15.88
N LEU A 91 2.77 13.12 -14.89
CA LEU A 91 2.41 13.06 -13.48
C LEU A 91 3.37 13.91 -12.64
N ASP A 92 2.84 14.56 -11.61
CA ASP A 92 3.60 15.33 -10.63
C ASP A 92 3.86 14.49 -9.38
N PHE A 93 2.90 13.64 -9.01
CA PHE A 93 2.97 12.70 -7.89
C PHE A 93 2.82 11.25 -8.37
N GLY A 94 3.51 10.35 -7.69
CA GLY A 94 3.34 8.91 -7.83
C GLY A 94 3.15 8.24 -6.48
N VAL A 95 2.09 7.44 -6.36
CA VAL A 95 1.77 6.65 -5.17
C VAL A 95 1.93 5.17 -5.50
N MET A 96 2.97 4.54 -4.95
CA MET A 96 3.38 3.19 -5.33
C MET A 96 4.16 2.47 -4.22
N GLY A 97 4.44 1.19 -4.40
CA GLY A 97 5.22 0.37 -3.47
C GLY A 97 6.72 0.73 -3.40
N ASP A 98 7.35 0.33 -2.32
CA ASP A 98 8.80 0.35 -2.04
C ASP A 98 9.72 0.13 -3.27
N TYR A 99 9.60 -1.00 -3.96
CA TYR A 99 10.44 -1.34 -5.11
C TYR A 99 10.32 -0.33 -6.27
N PRO A 100 9.12 -0.03 -6.80
CA PRO A 100 8.98 0.99 -7.83
C PRO A 100 9.31 2.41 -7.35
N LEU A 101 9.17 2.73 -6.05
CA LEU A 101 9.66 4.00 -5.48
C LEU A 101 11.19 4.12 -5.61
N ILE A 102 11.94 3.07 -5.24
CA ILE A 102 13.40 3.03 -5.35
C ILE A 102 13.83 3.18 -6.82
N VAL A 103 13.20 2.41 -7.72
CA VAL A 103 13.47 2.49 -9.16
C VAL A 103 13.15 3.88 -9.71
N ASN A 104 12.11 4.54 -9.21
CA ASN A 104 11.79 5.92 -9.55
C ASN A 104 12.95 6.84 -9.17
N GLY A 105 13.32 6.89 -7.88
CA GLY A 105 14.41 7.74 -7.39
C GLY A 105 15.72 7.53 -8.15
N ALA A 106 16.13 6.27 -8.30
CA ALA A 106 17.37 5.90 -8.99
C ALA A 106 17.38 6.36 -10.46
N LYS A 107 16.29 6.10 -11.20
CA LYS A 107 16.19 6.52 -12.61
C LYS A 107 16.21 8.03 -12.77
N PHE A 108 15.47 8.76 -11.92
CA PHE A 108 15.45 10.21 -11.96
C PHE A 108 16.84 10.79 -11.67
N GLN A 109 17.50 10.36 -10.60
CA GLN A 109 18.87 10.79 -10.28
C GLN A 109 19.85 10.50 -11.42
N ALA A 110 19.79 9.31 -12.01
CA ALA A 110 20.65 8.92 -13.13
C ALA A 110 20.46 9.80 -14.38
N THR A 111 19.28 10.40 -14.59
CA THR A 111 19.09 11.32 -15.73
C THR A 111 19.92 12.60 -15.59
N GLY A 112 20.23 13.02 -14.36
CA GLY A 112 20.87 14.30 -14.04
C GLY A 112 20.06 15.55 -14.40
N LYS A 113 18.85 15.40 -14.95
CA LYS A 113 18.03 16.51 -15.51
C LYS A 113 16.73 16.74 -14.75
N GLN A 114 16.19 15.70 -14.15
CA GLN A 114 14.95 15.72 -13.38
C GLN A 114 15.19 14.99 -12.07
N GLN A 115 14.45 15.35 -11.02
CA GLN A 115 14.55 14.71 -9.72
C GLN A 115 13.14 14.45 -9.16
N THR A 116 13.02 13.43 -8.30
CA THR A 116 11.85 13.24 -7.44
C THR A 116 12.28 13.31 -5.97
N ARG A 117 11.30 13.45 -5.07
CA ARG A 117 11.48 13.34 -3.62
C ARG A 117 10.50 12.32 -3.06
N PHE A 118 10.97 11.44 -2.19
CA PHE A 118 10.11 10.59 -1.37
C PHE A 118 9.66 11.36 -0.14
N ILE A 119 8.35 11.60 -0.01
CA ILE A 119 7.81 12.61 0.92
C ILE A 119 6.86 12.05 1.99
N ALA A 120 6.32 10.84 1.80
CA ALA A 120 5.43 10.21 2.78
C ALA A 120 5.24 8.71 2.50
N VAL A 121 4.86 7.97 3.55
CA VAL A 121 4.28 6.63 3.47
C VAL A 121 2.75 6.73 3.32
N THR A 122 2.10 5.72 2.74
CA THR A 122 0.64 5.64 2.59
C THR A 122 0.04 4.44 3.30
N GLY A 123 0.81 3.35 3.38
CA GLY A 123 0.53 2.19 4.21
C GLY A 123 1.74 1.26 4.29
N TYR A 124 1.86 0.50 5.36
CA TYR A 124 2.96 -0.46 5.57
C TYR A 124 2.53 -1.71 6.32
N ASN A 125 3.35 -2.77 6.21
CA ASN A 125 3.39 -3.87 7.16
C ASN A 125 4.85 -4.19 7.51
N LEU A 126 5.19 -4.15 8.81
CA LEU A 126 6.57 -4.33 9.26
C LEU A 126 7.11 -5.74 8.98
N LYS A 127 6.25 -6.76 8.94
CA LYS A 127 6.66 -8.15 8.69
C LYS A 127 6.80 -8.44 7.20
N GLY A 128 6.11 -7.70 6.33
CA GLY A 128 6.12 -7.90 4.88
C GLY A 128 4.84 -8.53 4.31
N THR A 129 3.88 -8.90 5.16
CA THR A 129 2.61 -9.47 4.70
C THR A 129 1.82 -8.48 3.83
N GLY A 130 0.98 -9.02 2.96
CA GLY A 130 0.33 -8.30 1.86
C GLY A 130 1.04 -8.49 0.52
N ASN A 131 2.31 -8.89 0.52
CA ASN A 131 2.88 -9.60 -0.64
C ASN A 131 2.74 -11.11 -0.41
N GLY A 132 2.60 -11.89 -1.47
CA GLY A 132 2.53 -13.34 -1.34
C GLY A 132 2.76 -14.08 -2.65
N ILE A 133 3.07 -15.36 -2.54
CA ILE A 133 3.14 -16.29 -3.67
C ILE A 133 1.99 -17.28 -3.53
N VAL A 134 1.17 -17.36 -4.57
CA VAL A 134 0.01 -18.24 -4.63
C VAL A 134 0.15 -19.24 -5.78
N VAL A 135 -0.58 -20.34 -5.66
CA VAL A 135 -0.74 -21.38 -6.69
C VAL A 135 -2.23 -21.64 -6.91
N PRO A 136 -2.66 -22.21 -8.05
CA PRO A 136 -4.05 -22.65 -8.21
C PRO A 136 -4.49 -23.50 -7.03
N LYS A 137 -5.75 -23.37 -6.59
CA LYS A 137 -6.24 -24.01 -5.34
C LYS A 137 -5.90 -25.51 -5.27
N ASP A 138 -6.11 -26.22 -6.37
CA ASP A 138 -5.90 -27.67 -6.47
C ASP A 138 -4.48 -28.07 -6.96
N SER A 139 -3.54 -27.11 -7.00
CA SER A 139 -2.16 -27.37 -7.39
C SER A 139 -1.49 -28.36 -6.44
N PRO A 140 -0.60 -29.24 -6.92
CA PRO A 140 0.21 -30.10 -6.04
C PRO A 140 1.38 -29.37 -5.37
N VAL A 141 1.71 -28.13 -5.78
CA VAL A 141 2.86 -27.35 -5.28
C VAL A 141 2.60 -26.85 -3.86
N GLN A 142 3.33 -27.33 -2.85
CA GLN A 142 3.03 -27.03 -1.43
C GLN A 142 3.95 -25.97 -0.84
N SER A 143 5.15 -25.83 -1.41
CA SER A 143 6.21 -24.97 -0.88
C SER A 143 6.97 -24.23 -1.99
N LEU A 144 7.86 -23.31 -1.61
CA LEU A 144 8.78 -22.67 -2.55
C LEU A 144 9.66 -23.69 -3.30
N ALA A 145 10.10 -24.76 -2.62
CA ALA A 145 10.99 -25.76 -3.21
C ALA A 145 10.37 -26.46 -4.43
N ASP A 146 9.04 -26.63 -4.41
CA ASP A 146 8.27 -27.25 -5.49
C ASP A 146 8.18 -26.38 -6.76
N LEU A 147 8.62 -25.12 -6.70
CA LEU A 147 8.68 -24.21 -7.84
C LEU A 147 9.86 -24.50 -8.77
N ALA A 148 10.82 -25.35 -8.39
CA ALA A 148 11.93 -25.71 -9.26
C ALA A 148 11.44 -26.32 -10.59
N GLY A 149 11.83 -25.70 -11.71
CA GLY A 149 11.39 -26.04 -13.06
C GLY A 149 9.99 -25.53 -13.43
N LYS A 150 9.36 -24.71 -12.59
CA LYS A 150 8.02 -24.14 -12.80
C LYS A 150 8.05 -22.69 -13.27
N SER A 151 6.90 -22.23 -13.75
CA SER A 151 6.66 -20.83 -14.09
C SER A 151 6.04 -20.07 -12.92
N LEU A 152 6.55 -18.87 -12.65
CA LEU A 152 5.97 -17.95 -11.67
C LEU A 152 5.72 -16.61 -12.36
N SER A 153 4.46 -16.17 -12.43
CA SER A 153 4.16 -14.84 -12.96
C SER A 153 4.19 -13.77 -11.87
N THR A 154 4.58 -12.55 -12.20
CA THR A 154 4.54 -11.42 -11.27
C THR A 154 4.62 -10.10 -12.05
N PRO A 155 4.08 -8.98 -11.53
CA PRO A 155 4.29 -7.68 -12.15
C PRO A 155 5.76 -7.25 -11.97
N VAL A 156 6.56 -7.35 -13.03
CA VAL A 156 8.01 -7.06 -12.95
C VAL A 156 8.25 -5.61 -12.55
N GLY A 157 9.12 -5.41 -11.56
CA GLY A 157 9.43 -4.10 -10.99
C GLY A 157 8.46 -3.63 -9.89
N SER A 158 7.54 -4.49 -9.45
CA SER A 158 6.66 -4.24 -8.29
C SER A 158 7.28 -4.71 -6.97
N ALA A 159 6.61 -4.39 -5.86
CA ALA A 159 6.95 -4.89 -4.52
C ALA A 159 6.98 -6.43 -4.47
N ALA A 160 6.00 -7.09 -5.06
CA ALA A 160 5.90 -8.54 -5.11
C ALA A 160 7.03 -9.18 -5.93
N TRP A 161 7.44 -8.55 -7.03
CA TRP A 161 8.58 -9.01 -7.80
C TRP A 161 9.89 -8.88 -7.00
N GLY A 162 10.04 -7.79 -6.26
CA GLY A 162 11.15 -7.59 -5.32
C GLY A 162 11.25 -8.68 -4.26
N MET A 163 10.14 -8.95 -3.56
CA MET A 163 10.03 -10.07 -2.63
C MET A 163 10.37 -11.40 -3.33
N THR A 164 9.85 -11.63 -4.54
CA THR A 164 10.10 -12.86 -5.31
C THR A 164 11.60 -13.06 -5.58
N LEU A 165 12.31 -12.01 -6.02
CA LEU A 165 13.76 -12.10 -6.26
C LEU A 165 14.52 -12.49 -4.99
N LYS A 166 14.19 -11.85 -3.86
CA LYS A 166 14.79 -12.16 -2.56
C LYS A 166 14.57 -13.62 -2.18
N VAL A 167 13.31 -14.07 -2.16
CA VAL A 167 12.96 -15.39 -1.60
C VAL A 167 13.46 -16.52 -2.50
N LEU A 168 13.47 -16.33 -3.81
CA LEU A 168 14.06 -17.30 -4.73
C LEU A 168 15.58 -17.37 -4.57
N ARG A 169 16.26 -16.24 -4.35
CA ARG A 169 17.69 -16.23 -4.05
C ARG A 169 18.00 -16.97 -2.75
N ASP A 170 17.31 -16.62 -1.68
CA ASP A 170 17.52 -17.22 -0.35
C ASP A 170 17.27 -18.74 -0.38
N ALA A 171 16.33 -19.20 -1.20
CA ALA A 171 16.04 -20.62 -1.41
C ALA A 171 16.95 -21.32 -2.44
N GLY A 172 17.87 -20.62 -3.11
CA GLY A 172 18.71 -21.20 -4.18
C GLY A 172 17.92 -21.64 -5.42
N LEU A 173 16.86 -20.89 -5.74
CA LEU A 173 15.89 -21.14 -6.81
C LEU A 173 15.92 -20.10 -7.94
N SER A 174 16.72 -19.04 -7.86
CA SER A 174 16.74 -17.94 -8.87
C SER A 174 16.83 -18.44 -10.31
N ASP A 175 17.75 -19.37 -10.61
CA ASP A 175 17.94 -19.92 -11.95
C ASP A 175 17.07 -21.15 -12.26
N LYS A 176 16.20 -21.53 -11.33
CA LYS A 176 15.35 -22.74 -11.41
C LYS A 176 13.89 -22.40 -11.66
N VAL A 177 13.46 -21.15 -11.51
CA VAL A 177 12.08 -20.71 -11.71
C VAL A 177 12.01 -19.79 -12.93
N THR A 178 11.06 -20.04 -13.83
CA THR A 178 10.84 -19.17 -15.00
C THR A 178 9.91 -18.03 -14.62
N LEU A 179 10.44 -16.80 -14.55
CA LEU A 179 9.65 -15.61 -14.26
C LEU A 179 8.89 -15.12 -15.50
N VAL A 180 7.60 -14.80 -15.34
CA VAL A 180 6.74 -14.26 -16.41
C VAL A 180 6.17 -12.90 -15.98
N ASN A 181 6.34 -11.87 -16.81
CA ASN A 181 5.78 -10.56 -16.51
C ASN A 181 4.27 -10.52 -16.81
N GLN A 182 3.44 -10.29 -15.80
CA GLN A 182 1.99 -10.09 -15.96
C GLN A 182 1.48 -9.03 -14.99
N SER A 183 0.46 -8.27 -15.41
CA SER A 183 -0.25 -7.39 -14.48
C SER A 183 -1.08 -8.22 -13.48
N PRO A 184 -1.41 -7.65 -12.30
CA PRO A 184 -2.20 -8.35 -11.30
C PRO A 184 -3.52 -8.95 -11.81
N PRO A 185 -4.37 -8.23 -12.58
CA PRO A 185 -5.62 -8.81 -13.07
C PRO A 185 -5.40 -10.00 -14.02
N VAL A 186 -4.35 -9.93 -14.85
CA VAL A 186 -4.00 -10.99 -15.81
C VAL A 186 -3.43 -12.22 -15.09
N GLY A 187 -2.53 -12.01 -14.11
CA GLY A 187 -1.97 -13.07 -13.28
C GLY A 187 -3.06 -13.81 -12.50
N ALA A 188 -3.93 -13.08 -11.81
CA ALA A 188 -5.04 -13.65 -11.07
C ALA A 188 -6.00 -14.46 -11.96
N ALA A 189 -6.36 -13.94 -13.14
CA ALA A 189 -7.21 -14.65 -14.09
C ALA A 189 -6.55 -15.94 -14.62
N ASN A 190 -5.24 -15.93 -14.85
CA ASN A 190 -4.50 -17.10 -15.31
C ASN A 190 -4.34 -18.16 -14.22
N ILE A 191 -4.16 -17.77 -12.95
CA ILE A 191 -4.18 -18.70 -11.82
C ILE A 191 -5.54 -19.36 -11.67
N ALA A 192 -6.62 -18.57 -11.71
CA ALA A 192 -7.99 -19.10 -11.66
C ALA A 192 -8.30 -20.06 -12.81
N ALA A 193 -7.68 -19.85 -13.98
CA ALA A 193 -7.82 -20.71 -15.15
C ALA A 193 -6.83 -21.91 -15.17
N GLY A 194 -5.97 -22.07 -14.17
CA GLY A 194 -4.96 -23.13 -14.12
C GLY A 194 -3.88 -23.05 -15.20
N LYS A 195 -3.62 -21.84 -15.74
CA LYS A 195 -2.66 -21.60 -16.84
C LYS A 195 -1.24 -21.29 -16.38
N LEU A 196 -1.04 -21.11 -15.08
CA LEU A 196 0.25 -20.81 -14.45
C LEU A 196 0.47 -21.76 -13.26
N ASP A 197 1.73 -22.11 -13.01
CA ASP A 197 2.07 -22.92 -11.83
C ASP A 197 1.98 -22.08 -10.54
N ALA A 198 2.45 -20.83 -10.59
CA ALA A 198 2.42 -19.89 -9.48
C ALA A 198 2.30 -18.43 -9.92
N HIS A 199 1.86 -17.56 -9.01
CA HIS A 199 1.82 -16.12 -9.18
C HIS A 199 2.24 -15.43 -7.89
N ALA A 200 3.17 -14.48 -7.98
CA ALA A 200 3.52 -13.60 -6.88
C ALA A 200 2.93 -12.21 -7.11
N ASP A 201 2.23 -11.69 -6.10
CA ASP A 201 1.60 -10.38 -6.18
C ASP A 201 1.58 -9.63 -4.84
N PHE A 202 1.28 -8.33 -4.92
CA PHE A 202 1.21 -7.39 -3.82
C PHE A 202 -0.23 -7.14 -3.40
N CYS A 203 -0.39 -6.39 -2.32
CA CYS A 203 -1.67 -6.27 -1.65
C CYS A 203 -2.74 -5.63 -2.57
N PRO A 204 -3.98 -6.13 -2.58
CA PRO A 204 -4.51 -7.27 -1.84
C PRO A 204 -4.66 -8.55 -2.69
N TRP A 205 -3.90 -8.70 -3.77
CA TRP A 205 -4.20 -9.69 -4.82
C TRP A 205 -4.08 -11.14 -4.36
N SER A 206 -3.12 -11.46 -3.49
CA SER A 206 -3.03 -12.79 -2.86
C SER A 206 -4.30 -13.12 -2.07
N GLU A 207 -4.79 -12.18 -1.27
CA GLU A 207 -5.98 -12.33 -0.43
C GLU A 207 -7.27 -12.30 -1.25
N ILE A 208 -7.32 -11.57 -2.37
CA ILE A 208 -8.44 -11.64 -3.33
C ILE A 208 -8.58 -13.07 -3.85
N MET A 209 -7.48 -13.68 -4.30
CA MET A 209 -7.53 -15.02 -4.88
C MET A 209 -7.84 -16.10 -3.85
N GLU A 210 -7.30 -15.96 -2.63
CA GLU A 210 -7.63 -16.81 -1.48
C GLU A 210 -9.11 -16.66 -1.09
N PHE A 211 -9.62 -15.42 -1.00
CA PHE A 211 -11.00 -15.13 -0.68
C PHE A 211 -11.97 -15.71 -1.72
N ARG A 212 -11.64 -15.58 -3.01
CA ARG A 212 -12.44 -16.16 -4.11
C ARG A 212 -12.29 -17.68 -4.22
N GLY A 213 -11.35 -18.29 -3.49
CA GLY A 213 -11.06 -19.72 -3.56
C GLY A 213 -10.45 -20.15 -4.89
N THR A 214 -9.86 -19.23 -5.66
CA THR A 214 -9.21 -19.52 -6.94
C THR A 214 -7.74 -19.94 -6.77
N ALA A 215 -7.12 -19.51 -5.68
CA ALA A 215 -5.73 -19.81 -5.36
C ALA A 215 -5.56 -20.10 -3.87
N ARG A 216 -4.46 -20.74 -3.52
CA ARG A 216 -3.95 -20.82 -2.14
C ARG A 216 -2.55 -20.27 -2.06
N LYS A 217 -2.22 -19.68 -0.92
CA LYS A 217 -0.89 -19.15 -0.65
C LYS A 217 0.08 -20.32 -0.37
N ILE A 218 1.31 -20.21 -0.86
CA ILE A 218 2.46 -21.07 -0.50
C ILE A 218 3.60 -20.28 0.14
N TYR A 219 3.47 -18.96 0.16
CA TYR A 219 4.41 -18.06 0.81
C TYR A 219 3.72 -16.75 1.17
N ASP A 220 3.79 -16.36 2.44
CA ASP A 220 3.38 -15.02 2.88
C ASP A 220 4.59 -14.10 3.00
N GLY A 221 4.46 -12.84 2.59
CA GLY A 221 5.55 -11.88 2.67
C GLY A 221 6.09 -11.68 4.09
N SER A 222 5.33 -12.03 5.13
CA SER A 222 5.82 -12.06 6.52
C SER A 222 7.01 -13.01 6.75
N GLU A 223 7.15 -14.05 5.91
CA GLU A 223 8.24 -15.02 5.99
C GLU A 223 9.54 -14.48 5.34
N ALA A 224 9.46 -13.39 4.57
CA ALA A 224 10.63 -12.80 3.91
C ALA A 224 11.52 -12.03 4.91
N GLY A 225 10.97 -11.67 6.08
CA GLY A 225 11.70 -10.95 7.12
C GLY A 225 12.09 -9.52 6.72
N ILE A 226 11.44 -8.95 5.70
CA ILE A 226 11.62 -7.57 5.25
C ILE A 226 10.28 -6.82 5.31
N PRO A 227 10.26 -5.55 5.75
CA PRO A 227 9.06 -4.74 5.68
C PRO A 227 8.57 -4.58 4.24
N THR A 228 7.27 -4.34 4.07
CA THR A 228 6.74 -3.78 2.83
C THR A 228 5.97 -2.51 3.12
N PHE A 229 6.10 -1.52 2.24
CA PHE A 229 5.37 -0.26 2.38
C PHE A 229 5.11 0.38 1.01
N HIS A 230 4.17 1.32 1.00
CA HIS A 230 3.87 2.16 -0.14
C HIS A 230 3.97 3.61 0.27
N GLY A 231 4.17 4.51 -0.67
CA GLY A 231 4.32 5.92 -0.35
C GLY A 231 4.27 6.81 -1.57
N ILE A 232 4.58 8.09 -1.33
CA ILE A 232 4.40 9.18 -2.27
C ILE A 232 5.76 9.71 -2.69
N VAL A 233 5.99 9.75 -4.00
CA VAL A 233 7.02 10.58 -4.62
C VAL A 233 6.40 11.78 -5.31
N VAL A 234 7.10 12.91 -5.28
CA VAL A 234 6.75 14.13 -6.02
C VAL A 234 7.91 14.55 -6.90
N ARG A 235 7.64 15.14 -8.06
CA ARG A 235 8.70 15.80 -8.86
C ARG A 235 9.28 16.99 -8.09
N ASP A 236 10.60 17.07 -8.04
CA ASP A 236 11.32 18.10 -7.29
C ASP A 236 11.08 19.52 -7.82
N ASP A 237 10.89 19.67 -9.14
CA ASP A 237 10.55 20.97 -9.74
C ASP A 237 9.17 21.46 -9.30
N PHE A 238 8.18 20.57 -9.33
CA PHE A 238 6.84 20.84 -8.83
C PHE A 238 6.86 21.19 -7.33
N ALA A 239 7.57 20.41 -6.52
CA ALA A 239 7.64 20.64 -5.08
C ALA A 239 8.29 21.97 -4.72
N LYS A 240 9.33 22.39 -5.45
CA LYS A 240 9.97 23.70 -5.28
C LYS A 240 9.09 24.86 -5.73
N GLN A 241 8.31 24.67 -6.79
CA GLN A 241 7.44 25.71 -7.33
C GLN A 241 6.18 25.89 -6.47
N TYR A 242 5.60 24.80 -5.98
CA TYR A 242 4.34 24.78 -5.24
C TYR A 242 4.43 24.00 -3.91
N PRO A 243 5.31 24.39 -2.98
CA PRO A 243 5.52 23.65 -1.73
C PRO A 243 4.23 23.55 -0.89
N GLU A 244 3.40 24.60 -0.87
CA GLU A 244 2.14 24.62 -0.13
C GLU A 244 1.06 23.71 -0.77
N VAL A 245 1.17 23.42 -2.08
CA VAL A 245 0.33 22.43 -2.76
C VAL A 245 0.75 21.02 -2.38
N VAL A 246 2.06 20.75 -2.27
CA VAL A 246 2.59 19.47 -1.75
C VAL A 246 2.09 19.25 -0.32
N GLU A 247 2.16 20.26 0.54
CA GLU A 247 1.59 20.20 1.89
C GLU A 247 0.08 19.89 1.87
N GLY A 248 -0.68 20.49 0.94
CA GLY A 248 -2.10 20.20 0.76
C GLY A 248 -2.39 18.74 0.39
N VAL A 249 -1.57 18.14 -0.49
CA VAL A 249 -1.66 16.72 -0.85
C VAL A 249 -1.37 15.82 0.37
N LEU A 250 -0.35 16.16 1.18
CA LEU A 250 -0.02 15.40 2.37
C LEU A 250 -1.10 15.53 3.47
N LYS A 251 -1.69 16.72 3.65
CA LYS A 251 -2.84 16.92 4.55
C LYS A 251 -4.06 16.10 4.11
N ALA A 252 -4.34 16.07 2.81
CA ALA A 252 -5.40 15.22 2.26
C ALA A 252 -5.12 13.72 2.49
N THR A 253 -3.87 13.29 2.34
CA THR A 253 -3.44 11.92 2.63
C THR A 253 -3.64 11.57 4.10
N LEU A 254 -3.23 12.44 5.02
CA LEU A 254 -3.45 12.26 6.47
C LEU A 254 -4.94 12.19 6.82
N ALA A 255 -5.77 13.06 6.23
CA ALA A 255 -7.22 13.03 6.41
C ALA A 255 -7.84 11.72 5.88
N ALA A 256 -7.33 11.18 4.77
CA ALA A 256 -7.78 9.89 4.26
C ALA A 256 -7.37 8.73 5.16
N GLN A 257 -6.14 8.71 5.67
CA GLN A 257 -5.68 7.70 6.63
C GLN A 257 -6.50 7.73 7.92
N GLN A 258 -6.82 8.93 8.42
CA GLN A 258 -7.71 9.09 9.57
C GLN A 258 -9.12 8.58 9.27
N TRP A 259 -9.69 8.94 8.10
CA TRP A 259 -11.02 8.47 7.70
C TRP A 259 -11.12 6.94 7.59
N ILE A 260 -10.06 6.28 7.12
CA ILE A 260 -9.98 4.81 7.10
C ILE A 260 -9.92 4.26 8.54
N SER A 261 -9.12 4.88 9.40
CA SER A 261 -8.89 4.42 10.78
C SER A 261 -10.11 4.63 11.69
N ASP A 262 -10.89 5.69 11.46
CA ASP A 262 -12.08 6.02 12.25
C ASP A 262 -13.21 5.00 12.06
N ASP A 263 -13.40 4.51 10.83
CA ASP A 263 -14.43 3.52 10.50
C ASP A 263 -13.93 2.57 9.39
N PRO A 264 -13.11 1.57 9.74
CA PRO A 264 -12.54 0.63 8.77
C PRO A 264 -13.58 -0.16 7.99
N ARG A 265 -14.75 -0.42 8.60
CA ARG A 265 -15.86 -1.10 7.94
C ARG A 265 -16.43 -0.23 6.83
N ARG A 266 -16.78 1.01 7.14
CA ARG A 266 -17.30 1.96 6.14
C ARG A 266 -16.27 2.23 5.05
N ALA A 267 -15.00 2.33 5.43
CA ALA A 267 -13.92 2.49 4.47
C ALA A 267 -13.85 1.30 3.51
N ALA A 268 -13.92 0.07 4.02
CA ALA A 268 -13.95 -1.14 3.20
C ALA A 268 -15.19 -1.18 2.27
N GLU A 269 -16.38 -0.87 2.78
CA GLU A 269 -17.61 -0.83 1.97
C GLU A 269 -17.54 0.22 0.84
N LYS A 270 -16.98 1.40 1.12
CA LYS A 270 -16.86 2.49 0.13
C LYS A 270 -15.74 2.26 -0.88
N VAL A 271 -14.58 1.79 -0.44
CA VAL A 271 -13.50 1.45 -1.37
C VAL A 271 -13.94 0.27 -2.25
N ALA A 272 -14.73 -0.68 -1.74
CA ALA A 272 -15.32 -1.74 -2.56
C ALA A 272 -16.24 -1.18 -3.65
N GLU A 273 -17.13 -0.23 -3.31
CA GLU A 273 -18.01 0.45 -4.26
C GLU A 273 -17.22 1.12 -5.39
N TRP A 274 -16.07 1.72 -5.08
CA TRP A 274 -15.29 2.48 -6.06
C TRP A 274 -14.33 1.63 -6.91
N THR A 275 -13.85 0.51 -6.38
CA THR A 275 -12.77 -0.28 -6.98
C THR A 275 -13.21 -1.65 -7.49
N GLY A 276 -14.32 -2.17 -6.97
CA GLY A 276 -14.76 -3.55 -7.19
C GLY A 276 -13.97 -4.60 -6.38
N VAL A 277 -13.01 -4.21 -5.54
CA VAL A 277 -12.37 -5.13 -4.59
C VAL A 277 -13.36 -5.49 -3.50
N GLU A 278 -13.44 -6.75 -3.13
CA GLU A 278 -14.36 -7.25 -2.11
C GLU A 278 -14.14 -6.55 -0.77
N LYS A 279 -15.24 -6.05 -0.17
CA LYS A 279 -15.20 -5.33 1.11
C LYS A 279 -14.59 -6.20 2.20
N GLU A 280 -14.79 -7.52 2.14
CA GLU A 280 -14.28 -8.50 3.08
C GLU A 280 -12.75 -8.56 3.05
N VAL A 281 -12.17 -8.45 1.85
CA VAL A 281 -10.72 -8.34 1.65
C VAL A 281 -10.24 -6.98 2.12
N LEU A 282 -10.90 -5.88 1.74
CA LEU A 282 -10.50 -4.54 2.18
C LEU A 282 -10.51 -4.41 3.71
N TYR A 283 -11.49 -4.99 4.40
CA TYR A 283 -11.55 -4.97 5.86
C TYR A 283 -10.45 -5.81 6.52
N LEU A 284 -10.00 -6.91 5.91
CA LEU A 284 -8.81 -7.65 6.35
C LEU A 284 -7.57 -6.74 6.42
N TYR A 285 -7.47 -5.77 5.51
CA TYR A 285 -6.38 -4.81 5.46
C TYR A 285 -6.61 -3.59 6.37
N PHE A 286 -7.79 -2.98 6.36
CA PHE A 286 -8.05 -1.70 7.03
C PHE A 286 -8.37 -1.82 8.53
N SER A 287 -8.87 -2.97 8.98
CA SER A 287 -9.32 -3.15 10.35
C SER A 287 -8.19 -3.05 11.37
N GLN A 288 -8.54 -2.83 12.63
CA GLN A 288 -7.55 -2.80 13.70
C GLN A 288 -6.84 -4.16 13.81
N GLY A 289 -5.50 -4.13 13.73
CA GLY A 289 -4.70 -5.35 13.67
C GLY A 289 -4.78 -6.09 12.33
N GLY A 290 -5.37 -5.47 11.31
CA GLY A 290 -5.34 -5.95 9.93
C GLY A 290 -3.94 -5.87 9.31
N ILE A 291 -3.87 -6.26 8.04
CA ILE A 291 -2.59 -6.36 7.32
C ILE A 291 -1.92 -4.99 7.14
N SER A 292 -2.68 -3.92 6.84
CA SER A 292 -2.12 -2.59 6.62
C SER A 292 -2.10 -1.76 7.90
N THR A 293 -1.00 -1.05 8.13
CA THR A 293 -1.00 0.16 8.96
C THR A 293 -0.98 1.39 8.07
N MET A 294 -2.05 2.18 8.10
CA MET A 294 -2.21 3.41 7.32
C MET A 294 -1.64 4.61 8.08
N GLU A 295 -0.35 4.89 7.89
CA GLU A 295 0.33 5.98 8.59
C GLU A 295 1.48 6.53 7.74
N ALA A 296 1.70 7.85 7.77
CA ALA A 296 2.49 8.54 6.75
C ALA A 296 3.97 8.78 7.08
N SER A 297 4.37 8.68 8.34
CA SER A 297 5.72 9.08 8.75
C SER A 297 6.83 8.23 8.12
N ILE A 298 7.94 8.89 7.82
CA ILE A 298 9.14 8.25 7.31
C ILE A 298 9.98 7.81 8.52
N LYS A 299 10.11 6.50 8.70
CA LYS A 299 10.80 5.90 9.84
C LYS A 299 12.10 5.22 9.42
N PRO A 300 13.08 5.07 10.33
CA PRO A 300 14.33 4.37 10.03
C PRO A 300 14.14 2.97 9.45
N GLN A 301 13.11 2.24 9.86
CA GLN A 301 12.79 0.89 9.39
C GLN A 301 12.56 0.84 7.87
N TRP A 302 11.80 1.79 7.32
CA TRP A 302 11.54 1.85 5.88
C TRP A 302 12.78 2.32 5.13
N VAL A 303 13.57 3.23 5.72
CA VAL A 303 14.83 3.70 5.12
C VAL A 303 15.85 2.57 4.99
N GLU A 304 16.01 1.75 6.04
CA GLU A 304 16.89 0.59 6.00
C GLU A 304 16.37 -0.49 5.05
N ALA A 305 15.05 -0.73 5.03
CA ALA A 305 14.43 -1.63 4.04
C ALA A 305 14.72 -1.18 2.60
N MET A 306 14.55 0.12 2.29
CA MET A 306 14.84 0.63 0.95
C MET A 306 16.31 0.49 0.53
N LYS A 307 17.25 0.68 1.46
CA LYS A 307 18.68 0.47 1.17
C LYS A 307 18.98 -0.99 0.86
N TYR A 308 18.38 -1.91 1.63
CA TYR A 308 18.49 -3.33 1.38
C TYR A 308 17.90 -3.70 0.00
N ASP A 309 16.68 -3.25 -0.27
CA ASP A 309 15.98 -3.52 -1.53
C ASP A 309 16.72 -2.92 -2.74
N HIS A 310 17.29 -1.72 -2.59
CA HIS A 310 18.13 -1.11 -3.63
C HIS A 310 19.38 -1.95 -3.91
N ALA A 311 20.09 -2.40 -2.87
CA ALA A 311 21.26 -3.27 -3.04
C ALA A 311 20.89 -4.60 -3.73
N LEU A 312 19.75 -5.20 -3.37
CA LEU A 312 19.23 -6.39 -4.04
C LEU A 312 18.98 -6.11 -5.54
N LEU A 313 18.30 -5.00 -5.85
CA LEU A 313 18.01 -4.60 -7.23
C LEU A 313 19.28 -4.26 -8.03
N GLN A 314 20.31 -3.68 -7.41
CA GLN A 314 21.59 -3.48 -8.08
C GLN A 314 22.23 -4.81 -8.46
N GLN A 315 22.19 -5.79 -7.56
CA GLN A 315 22.79 -7.09 -7.80
C GLN A 315 22.02 -7.92 -8.83
N GLU A 316 20.68 -7.95 -8.75
CA GLU A 316 19.85 -8.74 -9.66
C GLU A 316 19.63 -8.06 -11.02
N MET A 317 19.58 -6.72 -11.04
CA MET A 317 19.00 -5.97 -12.16
C MET A 317 19.83 -4.76 -12.61
N GLN A 318 20.95 -4.48 -11.95
CA GLN A 318 21.89 -3.41 -12.31
C GLN A 318 21.20 -2.04 -12.41
N ILE A 319 20.28 -1.74 -11.50
CA ILE A 319 19.66 -0.41 -11.43
C ILE A 319 20.70 0.66 -11.05
N PRO A 320 20.50 1.94 -11.41
CA PRO A 320 21.42 3.02 -11.03
C PRO A 320 21.54 3.20 -9.51
N ASP A 321 22.62 3.87 -9.09
CA ASP A 321 22.77 4.33 -7.70
C ASP A 321 21.64 5.29 -7.29
N LEU A 322 21.36 5.33 -5.99
CA LEU A 322 20.39 6.22 -5.39
C LEU A 322 21.00 6.88 -4.13
N ASP A 323 21.17 8.20 -4.18
CA ASP A 323 21.46 8.99 -2.98
C ASP A 323 20.16 9.17 -2.18
N PHE A 324 19.97 8.31 -1.19
CA PHE A 324 18.82 8.35 -0.27
C PHE A 324 18.74 9.64 0.54
N ALA A 325 19.89 10.22 0.94
CA ALA A 325 19.89 11.42 1.76
C ALA A 325 19.42 12.64 0.96
N ALA A 326 19.75 12.69 -0.33
CA ALA A 326 19.17 13.67 -1.23
C ALA A 326 17.70 13.36 -1.53
N TRP A 327 17.33 12.09 -1.74
CA TRP A 327 16.00 11.73 -2.25
C TRP A 327 14.86 11.81 -1.22
N ILE A 328 15.13 11.48 0.05
CA ILE A 328 14.13 11.48 1.11
C ILE A 328 13.96 12.90 1.67
N ASP A 329 12.73 13.41 1.67
CA ASP A 329 12.41 14.74 2.18
C ASP A 329 11.10 14.73 2.98
N ASP A 330 11.22 14.62 4.31
CA ASP A 330 10.07 14.64 5.22
C ASP A 330 9.67 16.06 5.69
N SER A 331 10.28 17.12 5.14
CA SER A 331 10.02 18.49 5.59
C SER A 331 8.58 18.93 5.33
N TYR A 332 8.04 18.60 4.16
CA TYR A 332 6.63 18.86 3.81
C TYR A 332 5.67 18.11 4.74
N LEU A 333 6.00 16.87 5.10
CA LEU A 333 5.17 16.05 5.96
C LEU A 333 5.18 16.57 7.40
N LYS A 334 6.36 16.92 7.94
CA LYS A 334 6.48 17.58 9.25
C LYS A 334 5.63 18.84 9.34
N LYS A 335 5.63 19.66 8.28
CA LYS A 335 4.79 20.85 8.20
C LYS A 335 3.30 20.52 8.17
N ALA A 336 2.89 19.51 7.40
CA ALA A 336 1.51 19.04 7.38
C ALA A 336 1.04 18.54 8.75
N TYR A 337 1.86 17.75 9.46
CA TYR A 337 1.57 17.31 10.83
C TYR A 337 1.39 18.50 11.78
N SER A 338 2.33 19.45 11.77
CA SER A 338 2.28 20.65 12.60
C SER A 338 0.99 21.46 12.36
N ASP A 339 0.63 21.70 11.10
CA ASP A 339 -0.57 22.46 10.73
C ASP A 339 -1.88 21.74 11.12
N MET A 340 -1.86 20.41 11.18
CA MET A 340 -3.00 19.59 11.61
C MET A 340 -3.01 19.32 13.13
N GLY A 341 -2.05 19.85 13.88
CA GLY A 341 -1.93 19.61 15.33
C GLY A 341 -1.53 18.17 15.67
N LEU A 342 -0.87 17.46 14.75
CA LEU A 342 -0.41 16.09 14.92
C LEU A 342 1.07 16.06 15.35
N ASP A 343 1.46 15.02 16.09
CA ASP A 343 2.83 14.85 16.58
C ASP A 343 3.62 13.90 15.65
N TYR A 344 4.46 14.49 14.79
CA TYR A 344 5.32 13.73 13.87
C TYR A 344 6.37 12.89 14.62
N ALA A 345 6.92 13.41 15.72
CA ALA A 345 7.96 12.69 16.46
C ALA A 345 7.37 11.46 17.18
N ALA A 346 6.17 11.59 17.75
CA ALA A 346 5.44 10.45 18.31
C ALA A 346 5.06 9.43 17.22
N ALA A 347 4.65 9.89 16.03
CA ALA A 347 4.39 9.01 14.91
C ALA A 347 5.64 8.21 14.53
N VAL A 348 6.80 8.86 14.33
CA VAL A 348 8.07 8.18 14.02
C VAL A 348 8.48 7.17 15.11
N ALA A 349 8.26 7.48 16.38
CA ALA A 349 8.57 6.60 17.50
C ALA A 349 7.61 5.38 17.62
N SER A 350 6.42 5.45 17.02
CA SER A 350 5.42 4.39 17.05
C SER A 350 5.51 3.53 15.79
N VAL A 351 5.85 2.25 15.97
CA VAL A 351 5.86 1.26 14.89
C VAL A 351 4.89 0.14 15.22
N VAL A 352 3.89 -0.02 14.37
CA VAL A 352 2.92 -1.11 14.50
C VAL A 352 3.50 -2.37 13.89
N SER A 353 3.51 -3.45 14.68
CA SER A 353 3.83 -4.79 14.22
C SER A 353 2.76 -5.75 14.74
N PRO A 354 2.37 -6.75 13.93
CA PRO A 354 1.74 -7.96 14.45
C PRO A 354 2.58 -8.56 15.58
N VAL A 355 1.90 -9.03 16.63
CA VAL A 355 2.48 -9.65 17.83
C VAL A 355 1.67 -10.89 18.18
N ALA A 356 2.36 -11.97 18.57
CA ALA A 356 1.76 -13.25 18.92
C ALA A 356 0.54 -13.09 19.85
N ARG A 357 -0.52 -13.87 19.60
CA ARG A 357 -1.82 -13.81 20.29
C ARG A 357 -2.58 -12.48 20.19
N ALA A 358 -2.05 -11.47 19.51
CA ALA A 358 -2.68 -10.16 19.32
C ALA A 358 -3.28 -9.56 20.63
N PRO A 359 -2.49 -9.39 21.70
CA PRO A 359 -2.97 -8.92 22.99
C PRO A 359 -3.74 -7.60 22.89
N GLY A 360 -4.82 -7.49 23.67
CA GLY A 360 -5.71 -6.32 23.66
C GLY A 360 -6.74 -6.32 22.52
N ARG A 361 -6.80 -7.37 21.70
CA ARG A 361 -7.83 -7.56 20.67
C ARG A 361 -8.69 -8.77 20.98
N LYS A 362 -9.91 -8.76 20.44
CA LYS A 362 -10.75 -9.95 20.39
C LYS A 362 -10.14 -10.93 19.38
N PRO A 363 -10.02 -12.23 19.68
CA PRO A 363 -9.31 -13.20 18.83
C PRO A 363 -10.04 -13.56 17.53
N ALA A 364 -11.31 -13.19 17.39
CA ALA A 364 -12.12 -13.59 16.24
C ALA A 364 -13.25 -12.61 15.95
N GLU A 365 -13.63 -12.51 14.67
CA GLU A 365 -14.71 -11.64 14.18
C GLU A 365 -15.55 -12.36 13.12
N ILE A 366 -16.85 -12.08 13.07
CA ILE A 366 -17.73 -12.43 11.95
C ILE A 366 -18.28 -11.15 11.34
N TRP A 367 -18.19 -11.01 10.03
CA TRP A 367 -18.96 -10.03 9.28
C TRP A 367 -20.25 -10.67 8.77
N PHE A 368 -21.35 -10.41 9.45
CA PHE A 368 -22.69 -10.79 9.00
C PHE A 368 -23.20 -9.84 7.92
N GLN A 369 -24.00 -10.36 6.98
CA GLN A 369 -24.62 -9.54 5.94
C GLN A 369 -25.48 -8.41 6.52
N ASP A 370 -26.30 -8.71 7.54
CA ASP A 370 -27.30 -7.78 8.07
C ASP A 370 -26.91 -7.11 9.40
N GLN A 371 -25.93 -7.67 10.13
CA GLN A 371 -25.54 -7.16 11.46
C GLN A 371 -24.20 -6.40 11.44
N GLY A 372 -23.47 -6.45 10.33
CA GLY A 372 -22.11 -5.92 10.26
C GLY A 372 -21.11 -6.82 10.98
N ILE A 373 -20.04 -6.22 11.52
CA ILE A 373 -18.95 -6.95 12.15
C ILE A 373 -19.23 -7.12 13.65
N VAL A 374 -19.15 -8.37 14.11
CA VAL A 374 -19.27 -8.76 15.51
C VAL A 374 -17.98 -9.44 15.94
N ALA A 375 -17.38 -8.97 17.03
CA ALA A 375 -16.16 -9.54 17.60
C ALA A 375 -16.48 -10.48 18.78
N TYR A 376 -15.67 -11.52 18.95
CA TYR A 376 -15.91 -12.60 19.91
C TYR A 376 -14.75 -12.76 20.89
N ASP A 377 -15.06 -13.14 22.13
CA ASP A 377 -14.07 -13.37 23.19
C ASP A 377 -13.14 -14.56 22.94
N SER A 378 -13.55 -15.49 22.07
CA SER A 378 -12.75 -16.64 21.66
C SER A 378 -13.12 -17.08 20.25
N THR A 379 -12.17 -17.73 19.56
CA THR A 379 -12.43 -18.40 18.28
C THR A 379 -13.52 -19.46 18.42
N ALA A 380 -13.59 -20.16 19.56
CA ALA A 380 -14.64 -21.13 19.84
C ALA A 380 -16.04 -20.49 19.89
N ALA A 381 -16.17 -19.32 20.50
CA ALA A 381 -17.44 -18.58 20.53
C ALA A 381 -17.84 -18.08 19.13
N MET A 382 -16.87 -17.65 18.32
CA MET A 382 -17.09 -17.30 16.92
C MET A 382 -17.61 -18.51 16.13
N LEU A 383 -16.95 -19.67 16.21
CA LEU A 383 -17.39 -20.89 15.52
C LEU A 383 -18.80 -21.33 15.91
N ALA A 384 -19.16 -21.20 17.20
CA ALA A 384 -20.51 -21.48 17.66
C ALA A 384 -21.55 -20.50 17.07
N ALA A 385 -21.19 -19.22 16.95
CA ALA A 385 -22.05 -18.22 16.33
C ALA A 385 -22.17 -18.40 14.81
N GLU A 386 -21.10 -18.81 14.13
CA GLU A 386 -21.08 -19.19 12.71
C GLU A 386 -22.03 -20.37 12.45
N ALA A 387 -21.90 -21.47 13.20
CA ALA A 387 -22.79 -22.62 13.08
C ALA A 387 -24.27 -22.27 13.36
N ASN A 388 -24.54 -21.40 14.34
CA ASN A 388 -25.89 -20.92 14.63
C ASN A 388 -26.46 -20.07 13.49
N ALA A 389 -25.62 -19.23 12.86
CA ALA A 389 -26.02 -18.40 11.74
C ALA A 389 -26.35 -19.26 10.52
N GLU A 390 -25.52 -20.27 10.20
CA GLU A 390 -25.79 -21.26 9.16
C GLU A 390 -27.11 -22.00 9.39
N ALA A 391 -27.31 -22.53 10.61
CA ALA A 391 -28.54 -23.23 10.99
C ALA A 391 -29.80 -22.35 10.91
N SER A 392 -29.64 -21.03 11.11
CA SER A 392 -30.74 -20.06 11.09
C SER A 392 -30.93 -19.39 9.73
N GLY A 393 -30.09 -19.70 8.73
CA GLY A 393 -30.12 -19.05 7.41
C GLY A 393 -29.63 -17.60 7.40
N ASN A 394 -28.89 -17.17 8.43
CA ASN A 394 -28.29 -15.84 8.50
C ASN A 394 -27.00 -15.82 7.67
N ALA A 395 -26.96 -15.01 6.62
CA ALA A 395 -25.82 -14.94 5.72
C ALA A 395 -24.59 -14.30 6.38
N ILE A 396 -23.42 -14.93 6.19
CA ILE A 396 -22.12 -14.45 6.61
C ILE A 396 -21.33 -14.03 5.36
N ASN A 397 -20.74 -12.83 5.42
CA ASN A 397 -19.83 -12.34 4.39
C ASN A 397 -18.44 -12.96 4.55
N ALA A 398 -17.88 -12.92 5.77
CA ALA A 398 -16.56 -13.45 6.09
C ALA A 398 -16.40 -13.68 7.60
N THR A 399 -15.46 -14.56 7.95
CA THR A 399 -14.93 -14.72 9.31
C THR A 399 -13.45 -14.31 9.32
N TYR A 400 -12.98 -13.82 10.46
CA TYR A 400 -11.59 -13.39 10.65
C TYR A 400 -11.06 -13.93 11.97
N VAL A 401 -9.81 -14.37 11.95
CA VAL A 401 -9.06 -14.86 13.11
C VAL A 401 -7.66 -14.29 13.10
N TYR A 402 -6.89 -14.50 14.16
CA TYR A 402 -5.49 -14.10 14.23
C TYR A 402 -4.58 -15.31 14.36
N ASP A 403 -3.54 -15.36 13.55
CA ASP A 403 -2.49 -16.35 13.65
C ASP A 403 -1.86 -16.32 15.06
N ASN A 404 -1.82 -17.47 15.71
CA ASN A 404 -1.40 -17.59 17.10
C ASN A 404 0.10 -17.23 17.29
N LEU A 405 0.94 -17.51 16.29
CA LEU A 405 2.39 -17.31 16.38
C LEU A 405 2.81 -15.88 16.03
N THR A 406 2.19 -15.28 15.02
CA THR A 406 2.59 -14.00 14.44
C THR A 406 1.64 -12.86 14.82
N GLY A 407 0.39 -13.17 15.16
CA GLY A 407 -0.68 -12.19 15.35
C GLY A 407 -1.22 -11.57 14.06
N LEU A 408 -0.89 -12.14 12.90
CA LEU A 408 -1.42 -11.70 11.61
C LEU A 408 -2.92 -12.01 11.52
N LYS A 409 -3.70 -11.06 11.03
CA LYS A 409 -5.12 -11.30 10.76
C LYS A 409 -5.27 -12.16 9.51
N LEU A 410 -6.13 -13.18 9.59
CA LEU A 410 -6.41 -14.15 8.55
C LEU A 410 -7.91 -14.20 8.27
N PHE A 411 -8.30 -14.67 7.09
CA PHE A 411 -9.65 -15.18 6.90
C PHE A 411 -9.83 -16.47 7.71
N GLY A 412 -10.93 -16.59 8.45
CA GLY A 412 -11.22 -17.77 9.28
C GLY A 412 -11.26 -19.06 8.45
N LYS A 413 -11.87 -19.00 7.26
CA LYS A 413 -11.91 -20.13 6.30
C LYS A 413 -10.54 -20.56 5.74
N ALA A 414 -9.52 -19.73 5.92
CA ALA A 414 -8.16 -19.99 5.45
C ALA A 414 -7.16 -20.20 6.60
N ALA A 415 -7.64 -20.38 7.84
CA ALA A 415 -6.79 -20.72 8.96
C ALA A 415 -6.90 -22.22 9.30
N TYR A 416 -5.79 -22.81 9.75
CA TYR A 416 -5.82 -24.09 10.45
C TYR A 416 -6.23 -23.86 11.90
N LEU A 417 -7.28 -24.52 12.34
CA LEU A 417 -7.80 -24.39 13.69
C LEU A 417 -7.39 -25.59 14.53
N VAL A 418 -6.80 -25.34 15.69
CA VAL A 418 -6.42 -26.36 16.67
C VAL A 418 -7.18 -26.12 17.95
N LYS A 419 -7.86 -27.15 18.44
CA LYS A 419 -8.34 -27.17 19.82
C LYS A 419 -7.20 -27.72 20.70
N ASP A 420 -6.63 -26.87 21.52
CA ASP A 420 -5.51 -27.23 22.38
C ASP A 420 -5.97 -28.12 23.57
N ALA A 421 -5.02 -28.55 24.40
CA ALA A 421 -5.33 -29.37 25.57
C ALA A 421 -6.15 -28.65 26.66
N SER A 422 -6.14 -27.31 26.68
CA SER A 422 -6.96 -26.50 27.59
C SER A 422 -8.41 -26.34 27.10
N GLY A 423 -8.66 -26.65 25.82
CA GLY A 423 -9.93 -26.47 25.14
C GLY A 423 -10.06 -25.13 24.41
N GLU A 424 -9.01 -24.30 24.42
CA GLU A 424 -8.90 -23.08 23.62
C GLU A 424 -8.79 -23.44 22.13
N VAL A 425 -9.38 -22.62 21.26
CA VAL A 425 -9.28 -22.78 19.81
C VAL A 425 -8.32 -21.72 19.25
N LEU A 426 -7.19 -22.19 18.76
CA LEU A 426 -6.10 -21.38 18.21
C LEU A 426 -6.11 -21.47 16.68
N ALA A 427 -5.77 -20.37 16.01
CA ALA A 427 -5.66 -20.30 14.56
C ALA A 427 -4.20 -20.24 14.12
N PHE A 428 -3.88 -20.88 13.01
CA PHE A 428 -2.54 -20.91 12.42
C PHE A 428 -2.64 -20.64 10.91
N MET A 429 -1.73 -19.81 10.39
CA MET A 429 -1.61 -19.54 8.95
C MET A 429 -1.10 -20.77 8.20
N LYS A 430 -0.19 -21.53 8.81
CA LYS A 430 0.48 -22.69 8.19
C LYS A 430 0.09 -24.00 8.85
N LYS A 431 -0.01 -25.05 8.03
CA LYS A 431 -0.33 -26.40 8.53
C LYS A 431 0.80 -26.93 9.39
N SER A 432 2.04 -26.78 8.93
CA SER A 432 3.27 -27.15 9.62
C SER A 432 3.32 -26.59 11.05
N ASP A 433 2.96 -25.31 11.23
CA ASP A 433 2.89 -24.65 12.53
C ASP A 433 1.80 -25.24 13.44
N SER A 434 0.62 -25.54 12.87
CA SER A 434 -0.47 -26.17 13.61
C SER A 434 -0.12 -27.60 14.08
N GLU A 435 0.53 -28.38 13.22
CA GLU A 435 0.99 -29.75 13.53
C GLU A 435 2.10 -29.74 14.58
N GLN A 436 3.04 -28.80 14.46
CA GLN A 436 4.08 -28.60 15.46
C GLN A 436 3.50 -28.22 16.82
N HIS A 437 2.49 -27.34 16.85
CA HIS A 437 1.81 -26.97 18.08
C HIS A 437 1.17 -28.19 18.75
N ILE A 438 0.42 -29.01 18.01
CA ILE A 438 -0.20 -30.24 18.52
C ILE A 438 0.86 -31.21 19.06
N ALA A 439 1.96 -31.39 18.34
CA ALA A 439 3.04 -32.28 18.77
C ALA A 439 3.71 -31.82 20.08
N GLN A 440 3.80 -30.51 20.31
CA GLN A 440 4.47 -29.93 21.49
C GLN A 440 3.55 -29.74 22.70
N HIS A 441 2.27 -29.40 22.47
CA HIS A 441 1.35 -28.96 23.53
C HIS A 441 0.12 -29.86 23.67
N GLY A 442 -0.04 -30.86 22.79
CA GLY A 442 -1.25 -31.68 22.70
C GLY A 442 -2.41 -30.94 22.02
N GLY A 443 -3.58 -31.58 22.00
CA GLY A 443 -4.77 -31.07 21.32
C GLY A 443 -5.09 -31.83 20.03
N SER A 444 -5.96 -31.25 19.22
CA SER A 444 -6.43 -31.85 17.96
C SER A 444 -6.78 -30.79 16.93
N ALA A 445 -6.48 -31.05 15.66
CA ALA A 445 -6.97 -30.25 14.56
C ALA A 445 -8.51 -30.30 14.51
N LEU A 446 -9.13 -29.14 14.31
CA LEU A 446 -10.55 -29.06 13.96
C LEU A 446 -10.66 -29.19 12.45
N LEU A 447 -11.45 -30.16 11.99
CA LEU A 447 -11.75 -30.31 10.57
C LEU A 447 -12.69 -29.16 10.16
N THR A 448 -12.15 -28.21 9.41
CA THR A 448 -12.95 -27.26 8.62
C THR A 448 -13.00 -27.78 7.18
N ASP A 449 -14.05 -27.42 6.44
CA ASP A 449 -14.16 -27.80 5.03
C ASP A 449 -12.97 -27.23 4.23
N ALA A 450 -12.02 -28.10 3.89
CA ALA A 450 -10.84 -27.89 3.05
C ALA A 450 -10.21 -26.47 3.16
N PRO A 451 -9.39 -26.19 4.19
CA PRO A 451 -8.75 -24.89 4.33
C PRO A 451 -7.91 -24.57 3.09
N VAL A 452 -8.09 -23.36 2.53
CA VAL A 452 -7.29 -22.82 1.39
C VAL A 452 -5.92 -22.29 1.89
N ALA A 453 -5.50 -22.78 3.05
CA ALA A 453 -4.44 -22.25 3.87
C ALA A 453 -3.05 -22.77 3.44
N MET A 454 -1.98 -22.12 3.93
CA MET A 454 -0.61 -22.47 3.58
C MET A 454 -0.21 -23.84 4.14
N LEU A 455 0.42 -24.69 3.33
CA LEU A 455 0.78 -26.03 3.79
C LEU A 455 2.07 -26.01 4.63
N ASP A 456 3.16 -25.47 4.11
CA ASP A 456 4.47 -25.48 4.78
C ASP A 456 5.03 -24.08 5.05
#